data_AF-A0A0X3AS27-F1
#
_entry.id   AF-A0A0X3AS27-F1
#
_cell.length_a   1.000
_cell.length_b   1.000
_cell.length_c   1.000
_cell.angle_alpha   90.00
_cell.angle_beta   90.00
_cell.angle_gamma   90.00
#
_symmetry.space_group_name_H-M   'P 1'
#
loop_
_entity.id
_entity.type
_entity.pdbx_description
1 polymer ?
#
loop_
_entity_poly.entity_id
_entity_poly.type
_entity_poly.pdbx_seq_one_letter_code
_entity_poly.pdbx_strand_id
1 'polypeptide(L)'
;MFRKIQKRLLENYPVLWNTKFVPMGITVLIFNIFFFINGFFSGSVNFHDTDYHYNVTTVFYLISALASLLILIIWLLFYFKNNGLKSFYPKKSNALYIEWLLTFILLIGNQLYPYSYSQGIQLKEKTYASKKQTYDAKKILNKIQILLPDSYYYYQSTPIKNTIDSLENDPDSTPMNLSLLNFNTYYFDQNKVEVEQVKNWLITEQKDSIRNLIRKYLNLQKKHNLSSNLTVNSWMKLVYNPPNYFVPQSNYISKTKTYYDDNIKHYVEFQNLDFAYQKIYDAYNNGNFSNKFILVILYIALNLSILLFSYRTTSGKAWLIALVVLGLLTFVNGIFSVVFQLFFIDNHFSHIICLINIYWSFVFLFMCVYILIKLYKKHAKNNSAIMINLILWMLPNMPILYFISFMLSMNESIYGEDQNTYISSMYHYFYDHFTVFFWINLIFVIIILFFIAKIIKKWRALPEE
;
A
#
# COMPACT_ATOMS: atom_id res chain seq x y z
N MET A 1 20.83 -22.23 30.40
CA MET A 1 19.70 -22.68 29.56
C MET A 1 20.01 -22.70 28.07
N PHE A 2 20.48 -21.59 27.48
CA PHE A 2 20.78 -21.47 26.04
C PHE A 2 21.77 -22.51 25.47
N ARG A 3 22.86 -22.84 26.18
CA ARG A 3 23.82 -23.87 25.71
C ARG A 3 23.17 -25.26 25.53
N LYS A 4 22.26 -25.65 26.44
CA LYS A 4 21.53 -26.93 26.33
C LYS A 4 20.56 -26.93 25.14
N ILE A 5 19.89 -25.81 24.88
CA ILE A 5 19.00 -25.64 23.72
C ILE A 5 19.80 -25.70 22.41
N GLN A 6 20.95 -25.01 22.33
CA GLN A 6 21.81 -25.01 21.15
C GLN A 6 22.37 -26.42 20.86
N LYS A 7 22.77 -27.16 21.91
CA LYS A 7 23.22 -28.56 21.77
C LYS A 7 22.10 -29.46 21.24
N ARG A 8 20.90 -29.38 21.84
CA ARG A 8 19.74 -30.15 21.39
C ARG A 8 19.33 -29.84 19.94
N LEU A 9 19.39 -28.57 19.53
CA LEU A 9 19.11 -28.14 18.16
C LEU A 9 20.15 -28.67 17.17
N LEU A 10 21.43 -28.66 17.52
CA LEU A 10 22.49 -29.20 16.68
C LEU A 10 22.30 -30.71 16.46
N GLU A 11 21.98 -31.46 17.51
CA GLU A 11 21.85 -32.92 17.48
C GLU A 11 20.56 -33.38 16.76
N ASN A 12 19.43 -32.72 17.00
CA ASN A 12 18.12 -33.19 16.52
C ASN A 12 17.57 -32.40 15.32
N TYR A 13 17.93 -31.12 15.18
CA TYR A 13 17.38 -30.20 14.19
C TYR A 13 18.47 -29.36 13.51
N PRO A 14 19.43 -29.99 12.79
CA PRO A 14 20.62 -29.32 12.29
C PRO A 14 20.32 -28.17 11.31
N VAL A 15 19.21 -28.25 10.56
CA VAL A 15 18.80 -27.16 9.64
C VAL A 15 18.39 -25.91 10.42
N LEU A 16 17.57 -26.04 11.49
CA LEU A 16 17.18 -24.93 12.36
C LEU A 16 18.38 -24.30 13.08
N TRP A 17 19.33 -25.14 13.49
CA TRP A 17 20.57 -24.67 14.12
C TRP A 17 21.46 -23.91 13.14
N ASN A 18 21.59 -24.42 11.91
CA ASN A 18 22.41 -23.82 10.84
C ASN A 18 21.83 -22.48 10.36
N THR A 19 20.51 -22.35 10.29
CA THR A 19 19.86 -21.07 9.94
C THR A 19 19.80 -20.08 11.10
N LYS A 20 20.19 -20.49 12.31
CA LYS A 20 19.98 -19.72 13.54
C LYS A 20 18.51 -19.29 13.68
N PHE A 21 17.60 -20.18 13.30
CA PHE A 21 16.18 -19.89 13.22
C PHE A 21 15.59 -19.48 14.56
N VAL A 22 15.85 -20.26 15.61
CA VAL A 22 15.29 -20.00 16.94
C VAL A 22 15.70 -18.64 17.52
N PRO A 23 17.00 -18.30 17.63
CA PRO A 23 17.38 -16.99 18.17
C PRO A 23 16.90 -15.84 17.29
N MET A 24 16.99 -15.94 15.95
CA MET A 24 16.49 -14.90 15.05
C MET A 24 14.96 -14.74 15.15
N GLY A 25 14.21 -15.84 15.18
CA GLY A 25 12.76 -15.83 15.27
C GLY A 25 12.27 -15.20 16.57
N ILE A 26 12.94 -15.46 17.70
CA ILE A 26 12.65 -14.80 18.97
C ILE A 26 12.91 -13.29 18.87
N THR A 27 14.05 -12.88 18.31
CA THR A 27 14.37 -11.45 18.10
C THR A 27 13.32 -10.77 17.23
N VAL A 28 12.99 -11.36 16.08
CA VAL A 28 11.96 -10.86 15.16
C VAL A 28 10.60 -10.72 15.85
N LEU A 29 10.21 -11.70 16.66
CA LEU A 29 8.96 -11.65 17.41
C LEU A 29 8.96 -10.52 18.45
N ILE A 30 10.04 -10.35 19.20
CA ILE A 30 10.18 -9.26 20.18
C ILE A 30 10.07 -7.89 19.50
N PHE A 31 10.76 -7.70 18.36
CA PHE A 31 10.69 -6.43 17.64
C PHE A 31 9.31 -6.17 17.03
N ASN A 32 8.65 -7.19 16.48
CA ASN A 32 7.25 -7.03 16.02
C ASN A 32 6.31 -6.61 17.16
N ILE A 33 6.44 -7.23 18.34
CA ILE A 33 5.66 -6.83 19.53
C ILE A 33 6.01 -5.40 19.95
N PHE A 34 7.28 -5.03 19.98
CA PHE A 34 7.74 -3.68 20.31
C PHE A 34 7.12 -2.64 19.36
N PHE A 35 7.21 -2.84 18.04
CA PHE A 35 6.62 -1.93 17.07
C PHE A 35 5.11 -1.87 17.17
N PHE A 36 4.45 -3.01 17.39
CA PHE A 36 3.00 -3.04 17.62
C PHE A 36 2.58 -2.20 18.85
N ILE A 37 3.26 -2.37 19.99
CA ILE A 37 2.98 -1.62 21.22
C ILE A 37 3.19 -0.11 20.98
N ASN A 38 4.30 0.28 20.35
CA ASN A 38 4.56 1.69 20.03
C ASN A 38 3.47 2.26 19.10
N GLY A 39 3.06 1.49 18.08
CA GLY A 39 1.96 1.87 17.21
C GLY A 39 0.65 2.05 17.95
N PHE A 40 0.35 1.17 18.90
CA PHE A 40 -0.83 1.27 19.74
C PHE A 40 -0.85 2.54 20.59
N PHE A 41 0.29 3.00 21.10
CA PHE A 41 0.34 4.27 21.82
C PHE A 41 0.31 5.49 20.88
N SER A 42 0.92 5.40 19.69
CA SER A 42 0.88 6.47 18.68
C SER A 42 -0.48 6.66 18.02
N GLY A 43 -1.34 5.64 18.01
CA GLY A 43 -2.66 5.67 17.37
C GLY A 43 -3.75 6.40 18.15
N SER A 44 -3.39 7.27 19.09
CA SER A 44 -4.38 8.05 19.84
C SER A 44 -5.18 8.97 18.92
N VAL A 45 -6.50 8.95 19.05
CA VAL A 45 -7.40 9.88 18.38
C VAL A 45 -7.69 11.03 19.34
N ASN A 46 -7.24 12.22 18.98
CA ASN A 46 -7.56 13.45 19.70
C ASN A 46 -8.68 14.17 18.95
N PHE A 47 -9.82 14.37 19.62
CA PHE A 47 -10.95 15.09 19.06
C PHE A 47 -10.73 16.60 19.04
N HIS A 48 -9.68 17.14 19.67
CA HIS A 48 -9.36 18.56 19.65
C HIS A 48 -8.33 18.95 18.57
N ASP A 49 -7.77 17.99 17.85
CA ASP A 49 -6.85 18.27 16.74
C ASP A 49 -7.61 18.40 15.41
N THR A 50 -7.17 19.34 14.58
CA THR A 50 -7.70 19.59 13.23
C THR A 50 -6.67 19.28 12.13
N ASP A 51 -5.44 18.96 12.51
CA ASP A 51 -4.31 18.87 11.58
C ASP A 51 -3.99 17.42 11.18
N TYR A 52 -3.85 17.20 9.87
CA TYR A 52 -3.32 15.96 9.29
C TYR A 52 -1.79 15.87 9.40
N HIS A 53 -1.11 16.97 9.74
CA HIS A 53 0.34 17.04 9.73
C HIS A 53 0.97 16.71 11.09
N TYR A 54 1.20 15.42 11.33
CA TYR A 54 2.29 15.00 12.21
C TYR A 54 3.05 13.77 11.69
N ASN A 55 4.33 13.99 11.43
CA ASN A 55 5.31 13.12 10.77
C ASN A 55 5.83 11.97 11.66
N VAL A 56 5.22 11.74 12.83
CA VAL A 56 5.67 10.73 13.81
C VAL A 56 5.54 9.32 13.23
N THR A 57 4.46 9.06 12.49
CA THR A 57 4.26 7.78 11.80
C THR A 57 5.36 7.51 10.79
N THR A 58 5.75 8.51 9.98
CA THR A 58 6.85 8.42 9.02
C THR A 58 8.18 8.11 9.69
N VAL A 59 8.49 8.79 10.79
CA VAL A 59 9.73 8.56 11.55
C VAL A 59 9.78 7.12 12.09
N PHE A 60 8.68 6.62 12.66
CA PHE A 60 8.62 5.23 13.14
C PHE A 60 8.72 4.21 12.01
N TYR A 61 8.18 4.49 10.82
CA TYR A 61 8.41 3.65 9.64
C TYR A 61 9.89 3.61 9.25
N LEU A 62 10.59 4.74 9.24
CA LEU A 62 12.05 4.78 9.00
C LEU A 62 12.83 4.00 10.06
N ILE A 63 12.51 4.20 11.35
CA ILE A 63 13.13 3.44 12.45
C ILE A 63 12.88 1.94 12.28
N SER A 64 11.68 1.53 11.87
CA SER A 64 11.36 0.12 11.64
C SER A 64 12.15 -0.50 10.48
N ALA A 65 12.37 0.26 9.40
CA ALA A 65 13.21 -0.17 8.29
C ALA A 65 14.69 -0.29 8.70
N LEU A 66 15.21 0.67 9.47
CA LEU A 66 16.57 0.62 10.00
C LEU A 66 16.78 -0.54 10.98
N ALA A 67 15.81 -0.80 11.87
CA ALA A 67 15.84 -1.94 12.77
C ALA A 67 15.84 -3.27 12.00
N SER A 68 15.00 -3.39 10.96
CA SER A 68 15.00 -4.55 10.04
C SER A 68 16.37 -4.77 9.40
N LEU A 69 17.03 -3.71 8.92
CA LEU A 69 18.35 -3.78 8.32
C LEU A 69 19.44 -4.22 9.34
N LEU A 70 19.45 -3.64 10.53
CA LEU A 70 20.44 -3.97 11.57
C LEU A 70 20.29 -5.43 12.04
N ILE A 71 19.07 -5.87 12.30
CA ILE A 71 18.79 -7.26 12.72
C ILE A 71 19.17 -8.24 11.60
N LEU A 72 18.90 -7.88 10.35
CA LEU A 72 19.33 -8.65 9.19
C LEU A 72 20.86 -8.79 9.15
N ILE A 73 21.60 -7.69 9.28
CA ILE A 73 23.08 -7.72 9.27
C ILE A 73 23.63 -8.60 10.39
N ILE A 74 23.14 -8.41 11.62
CA ILE A 74 23.57 -9.21 12.78
C ILE A 74 23.29 -10.69 12.53
N TRP A 75 22.10 -11.03 12.03
CA TRP A 75 21.76 -12.41 11.71
C TRP A 75 22.66 -12.99 10.62
N LEU A 76 22.95 -12.23 9.56
CA LEU A 76 23.82 -12.66 8.46
C LEU A 76 25.24 -13.01 8.94
N LEU A 77 25.81 -12.25 9.89
CA LEU A 77 27.11 -12.56 10.50
C LEU A 77 27.14 -13.96 11.13
N PHE A 78 26.07 -14.34 11.83
CA PHE A 78 25.97 -15.68 12.45
C PHE A 78 25.54 -16.77 11.44
N TYR A 79 24.69 -16.41 10.49
CA TYR A 79 24.14 -17.30 9.48
C TYR A 79 25.22 -17.79 8.51
N PHE A 80 26.12 -16.90 8.07
CA PHE A 80 27.19 -17.25 7.15
C PHE A 80 28.39 -17.96 7.79
N LYS A 81 28.58 -17.82 9.12
CA LYS A 81 29.69 -18.44 9.83
C LYS A 81 29.72 -19.97 9.69
N ASN A 82 28.56 -20.61 9.64
CA ASN A 82 28.45 -22.06 9.49
C ASN A 82 27.74 -22.38 8.18
N ASN A 83 28.50 -22.69 7.12
CA ASN A 83 27.91 -23.19 5.88
C ASN A 83 28.06 -24.70 5.73
N GLY A 84 27.15 -25.45 6.36
CA GLY A 84 27.10 -26.92 6.27
C GLY A 84 26.89 -27.47 4.84
N LEU A 85 26.63 -26.62 3.85
CA LEU A 85 26.59 -27.01 2.44
C LEU A 85 27.98 -27.10 1.81
N LYS A 86 28.95 -26.31 2.26
CA LYS A 86 30.32 -26.30 1.71
C LYS A 86 31.21 -27.41 2.28
N SER A 87 30.82 -28.00 3.41
CA SER A 87 31.57 -29.03 4.13
C SER A 87 31.06 -30.47 3.92
N PHE A 88 30.31 -30.73 2.83
CA PHE A 88 29.81 -32.06 2.43
C PHE A 88 29.09 -32.88 3.52
N TYR A 89 28.48 -32.23 4.53
CA TYR A 89 27.73 -32.94 5.55
C TYR A 89 26.56 -33.73 4.94
N PRO A 90 26.34 -35.00 5.36
CA PRO A 90 25.21 -35.78 4.90
C PRO A 90 23.90 -35.10 5.33
N LYS A 91 23.12 -34.64 4.34
CA LYS A 91 21.84 -33.95 4.55
C LYS A 91 20.69 -34.74 3.93
N LYS A 92 19.52 -34.71 4.60
CA LYS A 92 18.25 -35.22 4.07
C LYS A 92 17.96 -34.64 2.68
N SER A 93 17.23 -35.38 1.85
CA SER A 93 16.94 -35.03 0.44
C SER A 93 16.41 -33.60 0.25
N ASN A 94 15.53 -33.15 1.15
CA ASN A 94 14.85 -31.85 1.05
C ASN A 94 15.48 -30.76 1.93
N ALA A 95 16.63 -31.00 2.55
CA ALA A 95 17.21 -30.07 3.52
C ALA A 95 17.52 -28.68 2.92
N LEU A 96 17.94 -28.63 1.65
CA LEU A 96 18.20 -27.36 0.92
C LEU A 96 16.94 -26.49 0.80
N TYR A 97 15.82 -27.11 0.42
CA TYR A 97 14.55 -26.41 0.29
C TYR A 97 14.04 -25.92 1.66
N ILE A 98 14.13 -26.77 2.69
CA ILE A 98 13.71 -26.40 4.06
C ILE A 98 14.57 -25.23 4.58
N GLU A 99 15.87 -25.25 4.32
CA GLU A 99 16.80 -24.17 4.70
C GLU A 99 16.43 -22.83 4.04
N TRP A 100 16.09 -22.85 2.76
CA TRP A 100 15.57 -21.68 2.06
C TRP A 100 14.21 -21.22 2.63
N LEU A 101 13.27 -22.14 2.83
CA LEU A 101 11.93 -21.80 3.34
C LEU A 101 11.99 -21.16 4.74
N LEU A 102 12.84 -21.67 5.62
CA LEU A 102 13.09 -21.07 6.93
C LEU A 102 13.71 -19.67 6.82
N THR A 103 14.65 -19.48 5.87
CA THR A 103 15.23 -18.17 5.59
C THR A 103 14.18 -17.19 5.08
N PHE A 104 13.30 -17.63 4.17
CA PHE A 104 12.19 -16.84 3.67
C PHE A 104 11.23 -16.41 4.78
N ILE A 105 10.83 -17.34 5.66
CA ILE A 105 9.96 -17.04 6.81
C ILE A 105 10.59 -16.02 7.76
N LEU A 106 11.88 -16.15 8.07
CA LEU A 106 12.57 -15.17 8.93
C LEU A 106 12.62 -13.78 8.29
N LEU A 107 12.87 -13.71 6.97
CA LEU A 107 12.89 -12.45 6.25
C LEU A 107 11.51 -11.80 6.20
N ILE A 108 10.43 -12.58 6.00
CA ILE A 108 9.06 -12.04 6.11
C ILE A 108 8.86 -11.41 7.48
N GLY A 109 9.13 -12.16 8.55
CA GLY A 109 8.95 -11.65 9.91
C GLY A 109 9.78 -10.39 10.20
N ASN A 110 11.02 -10.33 9.71
CA ASN A 110 11.90 -9.18 9.89
C ASN A 110 11.44 -7.94 9.11
N GLN A 111 10.79 -8.13 7.95
CA GLN A 111 10.26 -7.02 7.13
C GLN A 111 8.86 -6.57 7.57
N LEU A 112 8.20 -7.27 8.49
CA LEU A 112 6.85 -6.95 8.98
C LEU A 112 6.79 -5.88 10.08
N TYR A 113 7.92 -5.32 10.53
CA TYR A 113 7.92 -4.28 11.56
C TYR A 113 7.04 -3.04 11.25
N PRO A 114 7.08 -2.45 10.03
CA PRO A 114 6.17 -1.36 9.70
C PRO A 114 4.70 -1.79 9.81
N TYR A 115 4.40 -2.99 9.32
CA TYR A 115 3.06 -3.57 9.37
C TYR A 115 2.55 -3.71 10.81
N SER A 116 3.37 -4.30 11.69
CA SER A 116 3.06 -4.43 13.12
C SER A 116 2.79 -3.08 13.78
N TYR A 117 3.57 -2.05 13.48
CA TYR A 117 3.34 -0.68 13.97
C TYR A 117 1.97 -0.14 13.55
N SER A 118 1.59 -0.24 12.26
CA SER A 118 0.27 0.23 11.84
C SER A 118 -0.88 -0.61 12.39
N GLN A 119 -0.71 -1.92 12.57
CA GLN A 119 -1.74 -2.74 13.22
C GLN A 119 -2.00 -2.25 14.66
N GLY A 120 -0.94 -1.84 15.37
CA GLY A 120 -1.06 -1.17 16.66
C GLY A 120 -1.90 0.10 16.58
N ILE A 121 -1.59 1.00 15.62
CA ILE A 121 -2.34 2.25 15.39
C ILE A 121 -3.82 1.96 15.14
N GLN A 122 -4.12 1.09 14.17
CA GLN A 122 -5.49 0.78 13.79
C GLN A 122 -6.27 0.16 14.95
N LEU A 123 -5.64 -0.70 15.76
CA LEU A 123 -6.29 -1.26 16.93
C LEU A 123 -6.61 -0.18 17.95
N LYS A 124 -5.69 0.77 18.19
CA LYS A 124 -5.94 1.89 19.09
C LYS A 124 -7.08 2.77 18.59
N GLU A 125 -7.09 3.15 17.32
CA GLU A 125 -8.13 3.98 16.72
C GLU A 125 -9.52 3.32 16.86
N LYS A 126 -9.61 2.01 16.64
CA LYS A 126 -10.85 1.23 16.82
C LYS A 126 -11.39 1.23 18.26
N THR A 127 -10.55 1.52 19.27
CA THR A 127 -10.99 1.55 20.67
C THR A 127 -11.85 2.78 21.00
N TYR A 128 -11.82 3.84 20.18
CA TYR A 128 -12.52 5.10 20.45
C TYR A 128 -14.01 5.06 20.08
N ALA A 129 -14.41 4.24 19.10
CA ALA A 129 -15.80 4.06 18.73
C ALA A 129 -16.02 2.71 18.03
N SER A 130 -17.19 2.12 18.25
CA SER A 130 -17.58 0.91 17.52
C SER A 130 -17.82 1.21 16.04
N LYS A 131 -17.67 0.21 15.18
CA LYS A 131 -17.92 0.35 13.74
C LYS A 131 -19.26 1.04 13.46
N LYS A 132 -20.35 0.60 14.11
CA LYS A 132 -21.67 1.22 13.95
C LYS A 132 -21.68 2.70 14.35
N GLN A 133 -21.12 3.04 15.52
CA GLN A 133 -21.06 4.43 16.00
C GLN A 133 -20.26 5.32 15.05
N THR A 134 -19.16 4.82 14.51
CA THR A 134 -18.33 5.55 13.55
C THR A 134 -19.08 5.84 12.26
N TYR A 135 -19.80 4.86 11.72
CA TYR A 135 -20.60 5.04 10.51
C TYR A 135 -21.79 5.98 10.74
N ASP A 136 -22.48 5.86 11.87
CA ASP A 136 -23.57 6.77 12.23
C ASP A 136 -23.06 8.20 12.38
N ALA A 137 -21.88 8.40 12.99
CA ALA A 137 -21.23 9.70 13.11
C ALA A 137 -20.80 10.26 11.75
N LYS A 138 -20.13 9.48 10.90
CA LYS A 138 -19.77 9.89 9.53
C LYS A 138 -21.01 10.27 8.72
N LYS A 139 -22.11 9.53 8.84
CA LYS A 139 -23.37 9.87 8.18
C LYS A 139 -23.94 11.21 8.66
N ILE A 140 -23.84 11.53 9.95
CA ILE A 140 -24.23 12.84 10.48
C ILE A 140 -23.31 13.94 9.90
N LEU A 141 -22.00 13.71 9.90
CA LEU A 141 -20.99 14.67 9.42
C LEU A 141 -21.13 14.96 7.91
N ASN A 142 -21.33 13.92 7.10
CA ASN A 142 -21.56 14.06 5.66
C ASN A 142 -22.82 14.90 5.36
N LYS A 143 -23.86 14.76 6.19
CA LYS A 143 -25.12 15.51 6.04
C LYS A 143 -25.03 16.95 6.53
N ILE A 144 -24.41 17.17 7.70
CA ILE A 144 -24.38 18.50 8.34
C ILE A 144 -23.53 19.50 7.55
N GLN A 145 -22.57 19.02 6.76
CA GLN A 145 -21.65 19.86 5.98
C GLN A 145 -22.38 20.84 5.05
N ILE A 146 -23.55 20.49 4.52
CA ILE A 146 -24.37 21.38 3.68
C ILE A 146 -24.91 22.57 4.47
N LEU A 147 -25.16 22.37 5.77
CA LEU A 147 -25.70 23.37 6.68
C LEU A 147 -24.58 24.19 7.37
N LEU A 148 -23.35 24.10 6.86
CA LEU A 148 -22.16 24.84 7.30
C LEU A 148 -21.65 25.75 6.18
N PRO A 149 -22.35 26.87 5.90
CA PRO A 149 -21.90 27.85 4.93
C PRO A 149 -20.68 28.57 5.49
N ASP A 150 -19.48 28.14 5.08
CA ASP A 150 -18.20 28.67 5.57
C ASP A 150 -17.34 29.29 4.47
N SER A 151 -17.56 28.93 3.21
CA SER A 151 -16.78 29.40 2.06
C SER A 151 -17.50 29.18 0.73
N TYR A 152 -17.18 30.02 -0.26
CA TYR A 152 -17.69 29.92 -1.64
C TYR A 152 -17.23 28.67 -2.39
N TYR A 153 -16.08 28.06 -2.04
CA TYR A 153 -15.53 26.93 -2.80
C TYR A 153 -16.42 25.68 -2.85
N TYR A 154 -17.31 25.51 -1.86
CA TYR A 154 -18.19 24.34 -1.76
C TYR A 154 -19.61 24.60 -2.29
N TYR A 155 -19.91 25.80 -2.77
CA TYR A 155 -21.22 26.18 -3.27
C TYR A 155 -21.08 26.84 -4.63
N GLN A 156 -21.84 26.37 -5.63
CA GLN A 156 -21.75 26.93 -6.97
C GLN A 156 -22.19 28.40 -6.97
N SER A 157 -21.35 29.26 -7.55
CA SER A 157 -21.66 30.66 -7.86
C SER A 157 -22.62 30.70 -9.04
N THR A 158 -23.91 30.44 -8.82
CA THR A 158 -24.90 30.92 -9.79
C THR A 158 -25.21 32.36 -9.42
N PRO A 159 -24.92 33.35 -10.29
CA PRO A 159 -25.45 34.68 -10.11
C PRO A 159 -26.97 34.58 -10.05
N ILE A 160 -27.56 35.40 -9.18
CA ILE A 160 -29.02 35.58 -9.13
C ILE A 160 -29.48 35.91 -10.54
N LYS A 161 -30.51 35.21 -11.00
CA LYS A 161 -31.18 35.41 -12.29
C LYS A 161 -31.29 36.91 -12.58
N ASN A 162 -30.58 37.35 -13.64
CA ASN A 162 -30.47 38.72 -14.10
C ASN A 162 -31.80 39.49 -14.03
N THR A 163 -31.90 40.48 -13.15
CA THR A 163 -32.60 41.71 -13.49
C THR A 163 -31.59 42.59 -14.21
N ILE A 164 -31.92 43.00 -15.44
CA ILE A 164 -31.03 43.68 -16.40
C ILE A 164 -30.40 44.96 -15.82
N ASP A 165 -30.96 45.53 -14.75
CA ASP A 165 -30.47 46.75 -14.09
C ASP A 165 -29.27 46.55 -13.16
N SER A 166 -28.85 45.32 -12.83
CA SER A 166 -27.72 45.08 -11.90
C SER A 166 -26.36 44.91 -12.58
N LEU A 167 -26.27 45.07 -13.91
CA LEU A 167 -25.03 44.92 -14.68
C LEU A 167 -24.19 46.20 -14.75
N GLU A 168 -24.66 47.30 -14.18
CA GLU A 168 -23.94 48.60 -14.19
C GLU A 168 -23.08 48.84 -12.93
N ASN A 169 -23.15 47.95 -11.93
CA ASN A 169 -22.32 48.04 -10.74
C ASN A 169 -21.24 46.95 -10.74
N ASP A 170 -20.00 47.41 -10.52
CA ASP A 170 -18.77 46.65 -10.33
C ASP A 170 -19.00 45.22 -9.80
N PRO A 171 -18.57 44.14 -10.51
CA PRO A 171 -18.74 42.76 -10.07
C PRO A 171 -18.09 42.46 -8.71
N ASP A 172 -17.16 43.31 -8.23
CA ASP A 172 -16.56 43.20 -6.90
C ASP A 172 -17.43 43.78 -5.76
N SER A 173 -18.57 44.42 -6.08
CA SER A 173 -19.42 45.13 -5.10
C SER A 173 -20.73 44.43 -4.73
N THR A 174 -21.11 43.35 -5.44
CA THR A 174 -22.30 42.57 -5.05
C THR A 174 -21.93 41.46 -4.08
N PRO A 175 -22.44 41.45 -2.83
CA PRO A 175 -22.17 40.36 -1.91
C PRO A 175 -22.75 39.07 -2.48
N MET A 176 -21.88 38.20 -2.99
CA MET A 176 -22.26 36.89 -3.50
C MET A 176 -22.92 36.11 -2.36
N ASN A 177 -24.24 35.91 -2.41
CA ASN A 177 -24.94 35.20 -1.35
C ASN A 177 -24.88 33.69 -1.61
N LEU A 178 -24.53 32.90 -0.58
CA LEU A 178 -24.53 31.44 -0.66
C LEU A 178 -25.96 30.91 -0.66
N SER A 179 -26.28 29.96 -1.54
CA SER A 179 -27.50 29.14 -1.39
C SER A 179 -27.14 27.73 -0.98
N LEU A 180 -27.80 27.20 0.06
CA LEU A 180 -27.58 25.82 0.50
C LEU A 180 -27.91 24.78 -0.58
N LEU A 181 -28.82 25.11 -1.50
CA LEU A 181 -29.22 24.23 -2.61
C LEU A 181 -28.07 24.03 -3.62
N ASN A 182 -27.17 25.01 -3.71
CA ASN A 182 -26.04 25.02 -4.63
C ASN A 182 -24.79 24.30 -4.09
N PHE A 183 -24.89 23.60 -2.96
CA PHE A 183 -23.78 22.83 -2.41
C PHE A 183 -23.25 21.83 -3.45
N ASN A 184 -21.97 21.94 -3.80
CA ASN A 184 -21.34 21.14 -4.83
C ASN A 184 -20.88 19.79 -4.26
N THR A 185 -21.35 18.69 -4.87
CA THR A 185 -20.97 17.32 -4.50
C THR A 185 -19.70 16.83 -5.20
N TYR A 186 -19.16 17.58 -6.15
CA TYR A 186 -18.04 17.15 -7.02
C TYR A 186 -16.81 16.69 -6.23
N TYR A 187 -16.56 17.25 -5.04
CA TYR A 187 -15.43 16.86 -4.18
C TYR A 187 -15.73 15.68 -3.24
N PHE A 188 -16.94 15.10 -3.28
CA PHE A 188 -17.43 14.15 -2.27
C PHE A 188 -18.24 12.99 -2.88
N ASP A 189 -17.72 12.32 -3.91
CA ASP A 189 -18.39 11.18 -4.58
C ASP A 189 -18.90 10.09 -3.61
N GLN A 190 -18.22 9.87 -2.47
CA GLN A 190 -18.63 8.91 -1.44
C GLN A 190 -19.85 9.35 -0.59
N ASN A 191 -20.24 10.62 -0.64
CA ASN A 191 -21.27 11.22 0.23
C ASN A 191 -22.52 11.70 -0.54
N LYS A 192 -22.61 11.38 -1.84
CA LYS A 192 -23.63 11.91 -2.74
C LYS A 192 -25.07 11.64 -2.25
N VAL A 193 -25.33 10.43 -1.75
CA VAL A 193 -26.65 10.02 -1.24
C VAL A 193 -27.08 10.84 -0.01
N GLU A 194 -26.19 10.98 0.97
CA GLU A 194 -26.43 11.80 2.16
C GLU A 194 -26.71 13.26 1.80
N VAL A 195 -25.98 13.79 0.80
CA VAL A 195 -26.11 15.18 0.38
C VAL A 195 -27.44 15.43 -0.33
N GLU A 196 -27.78 14.58 -1.29
CA GLU A 196 -29.05 14.65 -2.01
C GLU A 196 -30.25 14.54 -1.05
N GLN A 197 -30.14 13.70 -0.01
CA GLN A 197 -31.19 13.59 1.00
C GLN A 197 -31.43 14.92 1.74
N VAL A 198 -30.38 15.65 2.12
CA VAL A 198 -30.52 16.95 2.80
C VAL A 198 -31.03 18.02 1.82
N LYS A 199 -30.58 18.02 0.56
CA LYS A 199 -31.15 18.91 -0.47
C LYS A 199 -32.64 18.68 -0.67
N ASN A 200 -33.09 17.42 -0.70
CA ASN A 200 -34.50 17.10 -0.76
C ASN A 200 -35.27 17.63 0.46
N TRP A 201 -34.68 17.57 1.67
CA TRP A 201 -35.30 18.18 2.85
C TRP A 201 -35.44 19.69 2.75
N LEU A 202 -34.48 20.38 2.12
CA LEU A 202 -34.57 21.81 1.85
C LEU A 202 -35.68 22.11 0.82
N ILE A 203 -35.70 21.40 -0.31
CA ILE A 203 -36.71 21.60 -1.37
C ILE A 203 -38.13 21.31 -0.88
N THR A 204 -38.29 20.26 -0.06
CA THR A 204 -39.60 19.85 0.51
C THR A 204 -39.91 20.52 1.85
N GLU A 205 -39.10 21.49 2.28
CA GLU A 205 -39.27 22.27 3.51
C GLU A 205 -39.47 21.41 4.79
N GLN A 206 -38.75 20.28 4.88
CA GLN A 206 -38.78 19.38 6.04
C GLN A 206 -38.00 19.95 7.23
N LYS A 207 -38.54 21.02 7.82
CA LYS A 207 -37.94 21.77 8.94
C LYS A 207 -37.55 20.89 10.12
N ASP A 208 -38.38 19.92 10.48
CA ASP A 208 -38.12 19.03 11.62
C ASP A 208 -36.94 18.07 11.37
N SER A 209 -36.80 17.56 10.15
CA SER A 209 -35.66 16.74 9.73
C SER A 209 -34.35 17.50 9.85
N ILE A 210 -34.33 18.76 9.39
CA ILE A 210 -33.17 19.67 9.47
C ILE A 210 -32.84 19.99 10.93
N ARG A 211 -33.85 20.37 11.74
CA ARG A 211 -33.67 20.61 13.20
C ARG A 211 -33.10 19.38 13.91
N ASN A 212 -33.57 18.19 13.56
CA ASN A 212 -33.10 16.95 14.15
C ASN A 212 -31.64 16.64 13.75
N LEU A 213 -31.25 16.90 12.50
CA LEU A 213 -29.86 16.75 12.05
C LEU A 213 -28.92 17.67 12.85
N ILE A 214 -29.26 18.96 12.97
CA ILE A 214 -28.48 19.93 13.76
C ILE A 214 -28.38 19.46 15.22
N ARG A 215 -29.49 19.02 15.82
CA ARG A 215 -29.49 18.50 17.19
C ARG A 215 -28.55 17.30 17.36
N LYS A 216 -28.60 16.35 16.43
CA LYS A 216 -27.72 15.16 16.45
C LYS A 216 -26.25 15.54 16.36
N TYR A 217 -25.91 16.50 15.50
CA TYR A 217 -24.55 17.01 15.38
C TYR A 217 -24.07 17.74 16.65
N LEU A 218 -24.88 18.65 17.21
CA LEU A 218 -24.52 19.34 18.47
C LEU A 218 -24.35 18.36 19.65
N ASN A 219 -25.18 17.30 19.71
CA ASN A 219 -25.00 16.23 20.69
C ASN A 219 -23.68 15.47 20.48
N LEU A 220 -23.26 15.28 19.23
CA LEU A 220 -21.98 14.65 18.89
C LEU A 220 -20.80 15.50 19.33
N GLN A 221 -20.86 16.82 19.15
CA GLN A 221 -19.86 17.76 19.70
C GLN A 221 -19.81 17.68 21.23
N LYS A 222 -20.97 17.73 21.89
CA LYS A 222 -21.07 17.68 23.35
C LYS A 222 -20.50 16.37 23.92
N LYS A 223 -20.70 15.24 23.24
CA LYS A 223 -20.14 13.93 23.62
C LYS A 223 -18.61 13.96 23.77
N HIS A 224 -17.94 14.78 22.96
CA HIS A 224 -16.47 14.88 22.92
C HIS A 224 -15.97 16.19 23.54
N ASN A 225 -16.79 16.86 24.35
CA ASN A 225 -16.45 18.13 25.02
C ASN A 225 -16.00 19.25 24.06
N LEU A 226 -16.54 19.25 22.84
CA LEU A 226 -16.28 20.30 21.85
C LEU A 226 -17.27 21.45 22.02
N SER A 227 -16.76 22.68 22.03
CA SER A 227 -17.57 23.88 22.20
C SER A 227 -18.26 24.31 20.90
N SER A 228 -19.41 24.95 21.02
CA SER A 228 -20.04 25.75 19.96
C SER A 228 -20.80 26.89 20.62
N ASN A 229 -20.86 28.04 19.96
CA ASN A 229 -21.72 29.14 20.37
C ASN A 229 -23.14 29.07 19.76
N LEU A 230 -23.47 27.98 19.05
CA LEU A 230 -24.75 27.77 18.41
C LEU A 230 -25.64 26.78 19.17
N THR A 231 -26.94 27.07 19.15
CA THR A 231 -28.01 26.16 19.55
C THR A 231 -28.79 25.77 18.29
N VAL A 232 -29.62 24.73 18.37
CA VAL A 232 -30.52 24.35 17.25
C VAL A 232 -31.34 25.55 16.78
N ASN A 233 -31.85 26.37 17.69
CA ASN A 233 -32.68 27.52 17.35
C ASN A 233 -31.86 28.66 16.73
N SER A 234 -30.69 28.98 17.26
CA SER A 234 -29.86 30.05 16.67
C SER A 234 -29.29 29.64 15.32
N TRP A 235 -28.85 28.39 15.15
CA TRP A 235 -28.38 27.88 13.84
C TRP A 235 -29.50 27.90 12.79
N MET A 236 -30.70 27.41 13.13
CA MET A 236 -31.84 27.46 12.20
C MET A 236 -32.16 28.89 11.73
N LYS A 237 -32.03 29.91 12.59
CA LYS A 237 -32.23 31.31 12.20
C LYS A 237 -31.20 31.81 11.18
N LEU A 238 -29.99 31.23 11.17
CA LEU A 238 -28.93 31.63 10.25
C LEU A 238 -29.14 31.05 8.84
N VAL A 239 -29.61 29.80 8.76
CA VAL A 239 -29.54 28.99 7.53
C VAL A 239 -30.90 28.61 6.92
N TYR A 240 -32.00 28.65 7.67
CA TYR A 240 -33.33 28.22 7.20
C TYR A 240 -34.13 29.38 6.58
N ASN A 241 -33.80 29.72 5.33
CA ASN A 241 -34.38 30.85 4.60
C ASN A 241 -35.08 30.41 3.30
N PRO A 242 -36.22 29.69 3.36
CA PRO A 242 -36.95 29.25 2.16
C PRO A 242 -37.47 30.47 1.35
N PRO A 243 -37.69 30.32 0.02
CA PRO A 243 -37.54 29.08 -0.75
C PRO A 243 -36.11 28.83 -1.27
N ASN A 244 -35.27 29.87 -1.31
CA ASN A 244 -33.97 29.82 -2.00
C ASN A 244 -32.78 29.47 -1.09
N TYR A 245 -33.01 29.43 0.23
CA TYR A 245 -32.00 29.11 1.24
C TYR A 245 -30.74 29.96 1.14
N PHE A 246 -30.93 31.26 0.89
CA PHE A 246 -29.83 32.23 0.86
C PHE A 246 -29.28 32.46 2.25
N VAL A 247 -27.95 32.45 2.36
CA VAL A 247 -27.20 32.73 3.58
C VAL A 247 -26.24 33.89 3.29
N PRO A 248 -26.43 35.06 3.92
CA PRO A 248 -25.49 36.16 3.79
C PRO A 248 -24.19 35.87 4.54
N GLN A 249 -23.10 36.52 4.14
CA GLN A 249 -21.78 36.35 4.76
C GLN A 249 -21.77 36.59 6.28
N SER A 250 -22.63 37.49 6.79
CA SER A 250 -22.77 37.73 8.23
C SER A 250 -23.27 36.52 9.02
N ASN A 251 -23.88 35.54 8.34
CA ASN A 251 -24.45 34.32 8.92
C ASN A 251 -23.57 33.09 8.69
N TYR A 252 -22.37 33.23 8.13
CA TYR A 252 -21.47 32.11 7.90
C TYR A 252 -21.06 31.46 9.22
N ILE A 253 -20.84 30.15 9.16
CA ILE A 253 -20.51 29.32 10.32
C ILE A 253 -19.13 28.73 10.11
N SER A 254 -18.16 29.14 10.93
CA SER A 254 -16.83 28.56 10.90
C SER A 254 -16.85 27.09 11.32
N LYS A 255 -16.08 26.25 10.61
CA LYS A 255 -15.94 24.81 10.85
C LYS A 255 -14.95 24.45 11.97
N THR A 256 -14.25 25.43 12.52
CA THR A 256 -13.42 25.29 13.73
C THR A 256 -13.33 26.62 14.46
N LYS A 257 -13.09 26.58 15.77
CA LYS A 257 -12.76 27.78 16.55
C LYS A 257 -11.27 28.11 16.37
N THR A 258 -10.94 29.12 15.57
CA THR A 258 -9.56 29.63 15.51
C THR A 258 -9.27 30.47 16.75
N TYR A 259 -8.15 30.19 17.42
CA TYR A 259 -7.74 30.92 18.63
C TYR A 259 -7.28 32.37 18.36
N TYR A 260 -7.08 32.74 17.10
CA TYR A 260 -6.53 34.04 16.68
C TYR A 260 -7.56 34.97 16.03
N ASP A 261 -8.84 34.59 15.96
CA ASP A 261 -9.87 35.41 15.33
C ASP A 261 -11.06 35.63 16.28
N ASP A 262 -10.97 36.70 17.07
CA ASP A 262 -12.03 37.16 17.96
C ASP A 262 -13.29 37.63 17.20
N ASN A 263 -13.24 37.74 15.87
CA ASN A 263 -14.37 38.20 15.05
C ASN A 263 -15.29 37.06 14.58
N ILE A 264 -15.03 35.80 14.92
CA ILE A 264 -15.91 34.68 14.53
C ILE A 264 -17.22 34.72 15.32
N LYS A 265 -18.27 35.22 14.66
CA LYS A 265 -19.61 35.33 15.23
C LYS A 265 -20.29 33.96 15.45
N HIS A 266 -20.05 32.98 14.59
CA HIS A 266 -20.71 31.68 14.62
C HIS A 266 -19.71 30.57 14.32
N TYR A 267 -19.60 29.58 15.20
CA TYR A 267 -18.66 28.47 15.01
C TYR A 267 -19.18 27.14 15.56
N VAL A 268 -18.67 26.09 14.95
CA VAL A 268 -18.76 24.70 15.39
C VAL A 268 -17.42 24.01 15.19
N GLU A 269 -17.21 22.86 15.83
CA GLU A 269 -15.98 22.06 15.68
C GLU A 269 -16.22 20.90 14.72
N PHE A 270 -16.50 21.24 13.45
CA PHE A 270 -16.74 20.26 12.41
C PHE A 270 -15.45 19.55 12.00
N GLN A 271 -14.37 20.29 11.75
CA GLN A 271 -13.09 19.73 11.29
C GLN A 271 -12.53 18.72 12.29
N ASN A 272 -12.58 19.04 13.57
CA ASN A 272 -12.23 18.19 14.71
C ASN A 272 -12.97 16.84 14.69
N LEU A 273 -14.30 16.88 14.60
CA LEU A 273 -15.12 15.68 14.57
C LEU A 273 -14.89 14.87 13.30
N ASP A 274 -14.83 15.53 12.15
CA ASP A 274 -14.63 14.86 10.87
C ASP A 274 -13.27 14.17 10.83
N PHE A 275 -12.20 14.86 11.24
CA PHE A 275 -10.86 14.29 11.35
C PHE A 275 -10.83 13.05 12.26
N ALA A 276 -11.32 13.18 13.49
CA ALA A 276 -11.29 12.09 14.46
C ALA A 276 -12.11 10.88 14.00
N TYR A 277 -13.33 11.10 13.49
CA TYR A 277 -14.16 10.02 12.98
C TYR A 277 -13.67 9.45 11.65
N GLN A 278 -12.98 10.24 10.83
CA GLN A 278 -12.33 9.77 9.61
C GLN A 278 -11.19 8.80 9.95
N LYS A 279 -10.31 9.12 10.91
CA LYS A 279 -9.26 8.19 11.36
C LYS A 279 -9.83 6.85 11.83
N ILE A 280 -10.88 6.90 12.65
CA ILE A 280 -11.54 5.68 13.14
C ILE A 280 -12.21 4.91 11.98
N TYR A 281 -12.85 5.62 11.04
CA TYR A 281 -13.48 5.03 9.87
C TYR A 281 -12.46 4.32 8.97
N ASP A 282 -11.33 4.97 8.71
CA ASP A 282 -10.22 4.40 7.94
C ASP A 282 -9.64 3.19 8.65
N ALA A 283 -9.47 3.20 9.97
CA ALA A 283 -9.04 2.01 10.70
C ALA A 283 -9.95 0.77 10.45
N TYR A 284 -11.26 0.97 10.27
CA TYR A 284 -12.22 -0.12 9.99
C TYR A 284 -12.27 -0.55 8.51
N ASN A 285 -11.94 0.34 7.58
CA ASN A 285 -12.22 0.13 6.14
C ASN A 285 -10.97 0.17 5.26
N ASN A 286 -10.05 1.07 5.59
CA ASN A 286 -8.80 1.33 4.91
C ASN A 286 -7.66 1.14 5.90
N GLY A 287 -7.34 -0.11 6.25
CA GLY A 287 -6.11 -0.35 6.99
C GLY A 287 -4.95 0.28 6.19
N ASN A 288 -4.15 1.15 6.81
CA ASN A 288 -3.00 1.85 6.20
C ASN A 288 -2.01 0.91 5.46
N PHE A 289 -2.14 -0.40 5.68
CA PHE A 289 -1.55 -1.44 4.85
C PHE A 289 -2.61 -2.27 4.15
N SER A 290 -2.83 -1.96 2.87
CA SER A 290 -3.62 -2.76 1.95
C SER A 290 -2.96 -4.12 1.68
N ASN A 291 -3.72 -5.07 1.14
CA ASN A 291 -3.19 -6.34 0.63
C ASN A 291 -1.97 -6.15 -0.30
N LYS A 292 -1.89 -5.01 -1.01
CA LYS A 292 -0.76 -4.67 -1.88
C LYS A 292 0.55 -4.47 -1.10
N PHE A 293 0.50 -3.87 0.09
CA PHE A 293 1.70 -3.65 0.89
C PHE A 293 2.28 -4.96 1.43
N ILE A 294 1.43 -5.87 1.91
CA ILE A 294 1.85 -7.20 2.36
C ILE A 294 2.51 -7.95 1.20
N LEU A 295 1.90 -7.90 0.00
CA LEU A 295 2.50 -8.46 -1.22
C LEU A 295 3.91 -7.90 -1.48
N VAL A 296 4.10 -6.57 -1.42
CA VAL A 296 5.42 -5.94 -1.59
C VAL A 296 6.43 -6.48 -0.59
N ILE A 297 6.08 -6.55 0.70
CA ILE A 297 6.93 -7.14 1.75
C ILE A 297 7.32 -8.58 1.40
N LEU A 298 6.35 -9.39 0.99
CA LEU A 298 6.59 -10.79 0.65
C LEU A 298 7.53 -10.93 -0.55
N TYR A 299 7.40 -10.08 -1.57
CA TYR A 299 8.31 -10.10 -2.73
C TYR A 299 9.71 -9.61 -2.40
N ILE A 300 9.86 -8.60 -1.54
CA ILE A 300 11.18 -8.18 -1.04
C ILE A 300 11.83 -9.33 -0.26
N ALA A 301 11.08 -9.96 0.65
CA ALA A 301 11.56 -11.12 1.41
C ALA A 301 11.91 -12.31 0.49
N LEU A 302 11.11 -12.55 -0.56
CA LEU A 302 11.34 -13.63 -1.53
C LEU A 302 12.64 -13.41 -2.28
N ASN A 303 12.84 -12.25 -2.89
CA ASN A 303 14.05 -11.91 -3.63
C ASN A 303 15.30 -11.95 -2.73
N LEU A 304 15.23 -11.38 -1.52
CA LEU A 304 16.33 -11.46 -0.54
C LEU A 304 16.62 -12.92 -0.14
N SER A 305 15.60 -13.73 0.10
CA SER A 305 15.77 -15.13 0.50
C SER A 305 16.45 -15.97 -0.59
N ILE A 306 16.09 -15.72 -1.86
CA ILE A 306 16.67 -16.39 -3.02
C ILE A 306 18.11 -15.93 -3.23
N LEU A 307 18.40 -14.65 -3.06
CA LEU A 307 19.75 -14.08 -3.15
C LEU A 307 20.70 -14.67 -2.10
N LEU A 308 20.22 -14.83 -0.86
CA LEU A 308 20.97 -15.50 0.21
C LEU A 308 21.12 -17.00 -0.03
N PHE A 309 20.07 -17.66 -0.51
CA PHE A 309 20.10 -19.08 -0.85
C PHE A 309 21.09 -19.37 -1.96
N SER A 310 21.10 -18.55 -3.01
CA SER A 310 22.02 -18.69 -4.14
C SER A 310 23.48 -18.57 -3.67
N TYR A 311 23.80 -17.57 -2.85
CA TYR A 311 25.12 -17.39 -2.22
C TYR A 311 25.58 -18.62 -1.43
N ARG A 312 24.65 -19.28 -0.72
CA ARG A 312 24.97 -20.47 0.07
C ARG A 312 25.19 -21.71 -0.78
N THR A 313 24.51 -21.81 -1.91
CA THR A 313 24.58 -22.97 -2.81
C THR A 313 25.79 -22.92 -3.75
N THR A 314 26.25 -21.72 -4.14
CA THR A 314 27.38 -21.51 -5.05
C THR A 314 28.63 -20.99 -4.32
N SER A 315 29.74 -20.80 -5.05
CA SER A 315 30.92 -20.10 -4.53
C SER A 315 30.67 -18.58 -4.49
N GLY A 316 31.35 -17.88 -3.56
CA GLY A 316 31.25 -16.42 -3.46
C GLY A 316 31.75 -15.71 -4.73
N LYS A 317 32.80 -16.25 -5.35
CA LYS A 317 33.31 -15.79 -6.66
C LYS A 317 32.25 -15.90 -7.74
N ALA A 318 31.61 -17.06 -7.91
CA ALA A 318 30.56 -17.25 -8.92
C ALA A 318 29.33 -16.39 -8.66
N TRP A 319 29.00 -16.15 -7.39
CA TRP A 319 27.90 -15.28 -6.98
C TRP A 319 28.17 -13.81 -7.36
N LEU A 320 29.37 -13.30 -7.10
CA LEU A 320 29.76 -11.94 -7.50
C LEU A 320 29.82 -11.79 -9.02
N ILE A 321 30.38 -12.77 -9.73
CA ILE A 321 30.40 -12.77 -11.19
C ILE A 321 28.97 -12.77 -11.74
N ALA A 322 28.05 -13.55 -11.16
CA ALA A 322 26.65 -13.53 -11.57
C ALA A 322 26.00 -12.15 -11.39
N LEU A 323 26.33 -11.43 -10.32
CA LEU A 323 25.83 -10.06 -10.09
C LEU A 323 26.32 -9.11 -11.19
N VAL A 324 27.62 -9.16 -11.52
CA VAL A 324 28.20 -8.37 -12.62
C VAL A 324 27.57 -8.74 -13.96
N VAL A 325 27.41 -10.04 -14.24
CA VAL A 325 26.79 -10.52 -15.48
C VAL A 325 25.33 -10.07 -15.57
N LEU A 326 24.55 -10.13 -14.48
CA LEU A 326 23.18 -9.61 -14.46
C LEU A 326 23.16 -8.12 -14.84
N GLY A 327 24.06 -7.33 -14.25
CA GLY A 327 24.23 -5.91 -14.58
C GLY A 327 24.53 -5.70 -16.06
N LEU A 328 25.48 -6.44 -16.63
CA LEU A 328 25.81 -6.37 -18.06
C LEU A 328 24.63 -6.78 -18.95
N LEU A 329 23.89 -7.84 -18.60
CA LEU A 329 22.69 -8.26 -19.35
C LEU A 329 21.61 -7.17 -19.32
N THR A 330 21.38 -6.55 -18.16
CA THR A 330 20.42 -5.43 -18.05
C THR A 330 20.86 -4.23 -18.89
N PHE A 331 22.14 -3.91 -18.90
CA PHE A 331 22.72 -2.82 -19.69
C PHE A 331 22.59 -3.07 -21.20
N VAL A 332 22.93 -4.28 -21.66
CA VAL A 332 22.77 -4.67 -23.08
C VAL A 332 21.30 -4.61 -23.50
N ASN A 333 20.38 -5.12 -22.68
CA ASN A 333 18.96 -5.04 -22.97
C ASN A 333 18.46 -3.58 -23.02
N GLY A 334 18.97 -2.71 -22.14
CA GLY A 334 18.68 -1.28 -22.13
C GLY A 334 19.14 -0.58 -23.41
N ILE A 335 20.39 -0.81 -23.84
CA ILE A 335 20.91 -0.28 -25.12
C ILE A 335 20.05 -0.77 -26.27
N PHE A 336 19.75 -2.08 -26.33
CA PHE A 336 18.95 -2.64 -27.40
C PHE A 336 17.55 -2.02 -27.45
N SER A 337 16.94 -1.77 -26.29
CA SER A 337 15.64 -1.10 -26.18
C SER A 337 15.67 0.34 -26.69
N VAL A 338 16.70 1.10 -26.34
CA VAL A 338 16.87 2.50 -26.81
C VAL A 338 17.16 2.55 -28.31
N VAL A 339 18.06 1.69 -28.80
CA VAL A 339 18.38 1.58 -30.22
C VAL A 339 17.11 1.22 -31.01
N PHE A 340 16.34 0.24 -30.53
CA PHE A 340 15.06 -0.12 -31.15
C PHE A 340 14.08 1.05 -31.16
N GLN A 341 14.00 1.84 -30.09
CA GLN A 341 13.15 3.03 -30.08
C GLN A 341 13.61 4.10 -31.10
N LEU A 342 14.91 4.28 -31.30
CA LEU A 342 15.45 5.28 -32.23
C LEU A 342 15.21 4.94 -33.70
N PHE A 343 15.31 3.66 -34.08
CA PHE A 343 15.18 3.21 -35.48
C PHE A 343 13.73 2.99 -35.92
N PHE A 344 12.79 2.87 -34.97
CA PHE A 344 11.40 2.56 -35.27
C PHE A 344 10.48 3.62 -34.64
N ILE A 345 10.42 4.77 -35.31
CA ILE A 345 9.81 6.04 -34.87
C ILE A 345 8.30 5.90 -34.55
N ASP A 346 7.61 4.93 -35.16
CA ASP A 346 6.17 4.71 -34.98
C ASP A 346 5.82 3.64 -33.93
N ASN A 347 6.80 3.12 -33.18
CA ASN A 347 6.54 2.02 -32.25
C ASN A 347 5.92 2.49 -30.94
N HIS A 348 4.71 1.98 -30.67
CA HIS A 348 4.07 2.08 -29.37
C HIS A 348 4.91 1.46 -28.24
N PHE A 349 4.74 1.99 -27.03
CA PHE A 349 5.50 1.61 -25.83
C PHE A 349 5.42 0.11 -25.51
N SER A 350 4.31 -0.57 -25.85
CA SER A 350 4.19 -2.02 -25.63
C SER A 350 5.17 -2.84 -26.46
N HIS A 351 5.52 -2.41 -27.68
CA HIS A 351 6.44 -3.15 -28.54
C HIS A 351 7.83 -3.23 -27.89
N ILE A 352 8.28 -2.15 -27.25
CA ILE A 352 9.55 -2.11 -26.49
C ILE A 352 9.49 -3.11 -25.33
N ILE A 353 8.37 -3.13 -24.59
CA ILE A 353 8.22 -4.04 -23.45
C ILE A 353 8.12 -5.51 -23.89
N CYS A 354 7.49 -5.78 -25.03
CA CYS A 354 7.47 -7.11 -25.64
C CYS A 354 8.89 -7.58 -26.02
N LEU A 355 9.72 -6.71 -26.59
CA LEU A 355 11.11 -7.04 -26.89
C LEU A 355 11.94 -7.32 -25.64
N ILE A 356 11.78 -6.49 -24.61
CA ILE A 356 12.40 -6.73 -23.30
C ILE A 356 12.00 -8.11 -22.77
N ASN A 357 10.72 -8.47 -22.89
CA ASN A 357 10.23 -9.78 -22.47
C ASN A 357 10.83 -10.92 -23.29
N ILE A 358 10.86 -10.80 -24.63
CA ILE A 358 11.46 -11.80 -25.52
C ILE A 358 12.94 -12.02 -25.17
N TYR A 359 13.69 -10.94 -24.95
CA TYR A 359 15.09 -11.00 -24.56
C TYR A 359 15.28 -11.81 -23.26
N TRP A 360 14.55 -11.44 -22.19
CA TRP A 360 14.67 -12.12 -20.90
C TRP A 360 14.18 -13.56 -20.94
N SER A 361 13.12 -13.83 -21.71
CA SER A 361 12.61 -15.17 -21.95
C SER A 361 13.65 -16.06 -22.62
N PHE A 362 14.30 -15.55 -23.67
CA PHE A 362 15.34 -16.27 -24.40
C PHE A 362 16.55 -16.55 -23.51
N VAL A 363 17.04 -15.52 -22.79
CA VAL A 363 18.17 -15.66 -21.86
C VAL A 363 17.86 -16.67 -20.76
N PHE A 364 16.67 -16.60 -20.15
CA PHE A 364 16.24 -17.53 -19.11
C PHE A 364 16.15 -18.97 -19.62
N LEU A 365 15.51 -19.18 -20.77
CA LEU A 365 15.32 -20.50 -21.37
C LEU A 365 16.66 -21.10 -21.80
N PHE A 366 17.54 -20.32 -22.41
CA PHE A 366 18.89 -20.74 -22.76
C PHE A 366 19.66 -21.26 -21.53
N MET A 367 19.65 -20.51 -20.42
CA MET A 367 20.31 -20.94 -19.18
C MET A 367 19.69 -22.21 -18.60
N CYS A 368 18.36 -22.32 -18.58
CA CYS A 368 17.68 -23.52 -18.10
C CYS A 368 18.05 -24.76 -18.93
N VAL A 369 17.99 -24.66 -20.26
CA VAL A 369 18.36 -25.73 -21.18
C VAL A 369 19.83 -26.12 -21.01
N TYR A 370 20.73 -25.14 -20.92
CA TYR A 370 22.16 -25.40 -20.70
C TYR A 370 22.41 -26.22 -19.42
N ILE A 371 21.78 -25.85 -18.30
CA ILE A 371 21.91 -26.58 -17.04
C ILE A 371 21.35 -28.00 -17.16
N LEU A 372 20.20 -28.18 -17.81
CA LEU A 372 19.59 -29.50 -18.01
C LEU A 372 20.48 -30.42 -18.88
N ILE A 373 21.00 -29.90 -20.00
CA ILE A 373 21.94 -30.66 -20.87
C ILE A 373 23.18 -31.05 -20.08
N LYS A 374 23.74 -30.12 -19.27
CA LYS A 374 24.93 -30.39 -18.46
C LYS A 374 24.67 -31.48 -17.42
N LEU A 375 23.51 -31.46 -16.76
CA LEU A 375 23.10 -32.50 -15.82
C LEU A 375 22.91 -33.87 -16.49
N TYR A 376 22.33 -33.89 -17.69
CA TYR A 376 22.13 -35.12 -18.46
C TYR A 376 23.46 -35.74 -18.89
N LYS A 377 24.38 -34.93 -19.43
CA LYS A 377 25.70 -35.38 -19.89
C LYS A 377 26.73 -35.58 -18.76
N LYS A 378 26.39 -35.20 -17.52
CA LYS A 378 27.27 -35.24 -16.33
C LYS A 378 28.62 -34.52 -16.53
N HIS A 379 28.64 -33.44 -17.33
CA HIS A 379 29.84 -32.63 -17.54
C HIS A 379 30.23 -31.84 -16.28
N ALA A 380 31.49 -31.42 -16.21
CA ALA A 380 32.01 -30.59 -15.14
C ALA A 380 31.29 -29.25 -14.99
N LYS A 381 31.29 -28.73 -13.76
CA LYS A 381 30.54 -27.54 -13.37
C LYS A 381 30.96 -26.32 -14.19
N ASN A 382 32.24 -26.01 -14.33
CA ASN A 382 32.73 -24.80 -15.01
C ASN A 382 31.89 -23.56 -14.60
N ASN A 383 31.45 -22.77 -15.57
CA ASN A 383 30.67 -21.54 -15.34
C ASN A 383 29.18 -21.77 -14.98
N SER A 384 28.73 -23.02 -14.83
CA SER A 384 27.30 -23.30 -14.54
C SER A 384 26.83 -22.79 -13.18
N ALA A 385 27.75 -22.55 -12.23
CA ALA A 385 27.42 -21.90 -10.95
C ALA A 385 26.88 -20.48 -11.16
N ILE A 386 27.41 -19.75 -12.14
CA ILE A 386 26.97 -18.39 -12.48
C ILE A 386 25.54 -18.44 -13.02
N MET A 387 25.28 -19.37 -13.94
CA MET A 387 23.96 -19.54 -14.55
C MET A 387 22.88 -19.96 -13.55
N ILE A 388 23.21 -20.82 -12.57
CA ILE A 388 22.26 -21.19 -11.50
C ILE A 388 21.84 -19.98 -10.67
N ASN A 389 22.79 -19.09 -10.33
CA ASN A 389 22.46 -17.86 -9.62
C ASN A 389 21.50 -16.99 -10.43
N LEU A 390 21.77 -16.81 -11.72
CA LEU A 390 20.91 -16.03 -12.62
C LEU A 390 19.51 -16.63 -12.76
N ILE A 391 19.40 -17.95 -12.97
CA ILE A 391 18.09 -18.64 -13.03
C ILE A 391 17.30 -18.41 -11.73
N LEU A 392 17.96 -18.56 -10.57
CA LEU A 392 17.31 -18.34 -9.28
C LEU A 392 16.79 -16.91 -9.14
N TRP A 393 17.58 -15.90 -9.48
CA TRP A 393 17.19 -14.49 -9.34
C TRP A 393 16.13 -14.05 -10.34
N MET A 394 16.10 -14.65 -11.53
CA MET A 394 15.10 -14.35 -12.55
C MET A 394 13.76 -15.03 -12.26
N LEU A 395 13.76 -16.20 -11.62
CA LEU A 395 12.58 -17.04 -11.43
C LEU A 395 11.34 -16.31 -10.89
N PRO A 396 11.42 -15.49 -9.81
CA PRO A 396 10.23 -14.82 -9.28
C PRO A 396 9.63 -13.76 -10.20
N ASN A 397 10.46 -13.24 -11.11
CA ASN A 397 10.17 -12.08 -11.93
C ASN A 397 9.65 -12.47 -13.33
N MET A 398 9.94 -13.69 -13.80
CA MET A 398 9.51 -14.15 -15.13
C MET A 398 7.98 -14.13 -15.31
N PRO A 399 7.15 -14.72 -14.44
CA PRO A 399 5.69 -14.69 -14.64
C PRO A 399 5.11 -13.28 -14.51
N ILE A 400 5.71 -12.42 -13.68
CA ILE A 400 5.33 -11.01 -13.58
C ILE A 400 5.60 -10.29 -14.90
N LEU A 401 6.76 -10.52 -15.51
CA LEU A 401 7.13 -9.91 -16.78
C LEU A 401 6.13 -10.31 -17.89
N TYR A 402 5.74 -11.59 -17.94
CA TYR A 402 4.68 -12.05 -18.87
C TYR A 402 3.34 -11.40 -18.61
N PHE A 403 2.92 -11.28 -17.35
CA PHE A 403 1.65 -10.63 -17.00
C PHE A 403 1.64 -9.15 -17.39
N ILE A 404 2.74 -8.43 -17.13
CA ILE A 404 2.85 -7.02 -17.52
C ILE A 404 2.79 -6.87 -19.04
N SER A 405 3.53 -7.68 -19.80
CA SER A 405 3.48 -7.65 -21.27
C SER A 405 2.07 -7.97 -21.80
N PHE A 406 1.38 -8.94 -21.21
CA PHE A 406 -0.01 -9.27 -21.54
C PHE A 406 -0.95 -8.08 -21.29
N MET A 407 -0.86 -7.45 -20.11
CA MET A 407 -1.70 -6.30 -19.76
C MET A 407 -1.49 -5.11 -20.69
N LEU A 408 -0.24 -4.83 -21.07
CA LEU A 408 0.09 -3.73 -21.97
C LEU A 408 -0.35 -3.98 -23.40
N SER A 409 -0.18 -5.20 -23.91
CA SER A 409 -0.66 -5.59 -25.24
C SER A 409 -2.19 -5.45 -25.34
N MET A 410 -2.92 -5.81 -24.28
CA MET A 410 -4.37 -5.62 -24.21
C MET A 410 -4.75 -4.14 -24.14
N ASN A 411 -4.01 -3.32 -23.38
CA ASN A 411 -4.27 -1.89 -23.28
C ASN A 411 -4.14 -1.16 -24.62
N GLU A 412 -3.13 -1.49 -25.43
CA GLU A 412 -2.95 -0.82 -26.73
C GLU A 412 -3.98 -1.21 -27.77
N SER A 413 -4.49 -2.45 -27.73
CA SER A 413 -5.61 -2.85 -28.60
C SER A 413 -6.90 -2.04 -28.35
N ILE A 414 -7.00 -1.34 -27.21
CA ILE A 414 -8.17 -0.53 -26.84
C ILE A 414 -8.08 0.90 -27.40
N TYR A 415 -6.88 1.43 -27.67
CA TYR A 415 -6.69 2.82 -28.12
C TYR A 415 -6.44 2.95 -29.63
N GLY A 416 -6.27 1.83 -30.35
CA GLY A 416 -5.87 1.80 -31.76
C GLY A 416 -7.01 1.85 -32.80
N GLU A 417 -8.27 1.71 -32.41
CA GLU A 417 -9.41 1.74 -33.33
C GLU A 417 -10.53 2.60 -32.73
N ASP A 418 -10.92 3.64 -33.49
CA ASP A 418 -12.09 4.52 -33.41
C ASP A 418 -12.86 4.62 -32.08
N GLN A 419 -13.23 5.85 -31.71
CA GLN A 419 -13.86 6.31 -30.45
C GLN A 419 -15.18 5.64 -29.99
N ASN A 420 -15.49 4.40 -30.38
CA ASN A 420 -16.61 3.59 -29.91
C ASN A 420 -16.25 2.11 -29.73
N THR A 421 -15.04 1.78 -29.29
CA THR A 421 -14.61 0.40 -29.09
C THR A 421 -14.86 -0.09 -27.66
N TYR A 422 -15.63 -1.19 -27.56
CA TYR A 422 -15.86 -1.96 -26.33
C TYR A 422 -14.52 -2.25 -25.65
N ILE A 423 -14.27 -1.63 -24.49
CA ILE A 423 -13.14 -2.03 -23.65
C ILE A 423 -13.30 -3.52 -23.34
N SER A 424 -12.31 -4.33 -23.70
CA SER A 424 -12.36 -5.78 -23.49
C SER A 424 -12.66 -6.07 -22.02
N SER A 425 -13.78 -6.74 -21.75
CA SER A 425 -14.16 -7.17 -20.39
C SER A 425 -13.05 -7.98 -19.72
N MET A 426 -12.21 -8.63 -20.52
CA MET A 426 -11.03 -9.36 -20.08
C MET A 426 -9.95 -8.44 -19.48
N TYR A 427 -9.65 -7.30 -20.11
CA TYR A 427 -8.66 -6.35 -19.57
C TYR A 427 -9.09 -5.81 -18.21
N HIS A 428 -10.34 -5.35 -18.09
CA HIS A 428 -10.89 -4.89 -16.80
C HIS A 428 -10.86 -5.99 -15.75
N TYR A 429 -11.22 -7.22 -16.12
CA TYR A 429 -11.13 -8.36 -15.20
C TYR A 429 -9.71 -8.57 -14.67
N PHE A 430 -8.69 -8.61 -15.52
CA PHE A 430 -7.31 -8.79 -15.07
C PHE A 430 -6.74 -7.56 -14.37
N TYR A 431 -7.16 -6.35 -14.76
CA TYR A 431 -6.78 -5.11 -14.10
C TYR A 431 -7.32 -5.06 -12.67
N ASP A 432 -8.59 -5.39 -12.46
CA ASP A 432 -9.22 -5.39 -11.14
C ASP A 432 -8.67 -6.52 -10.25
N HIS A 433 -8.28 -7.65 -10.86
CA HIS A 433 -7.77 -8.82 -10.16
C HIS A 433 -6.24 -8.93 -10.16
N PHE A 434 -5.49 -7.89 -10.55
CA PHE A 434 -4.04 -7.99 -10.73
C PHE A 434 -3.33 -8.52 -9.47
N THR A 435 -3.78 -8.12 -8.27
CA THR A 435 -3.20 -8.56 -7.00
C THR A 435 -3.28 -10.08 -6.80
N VAL A 436 -4.33 -10.74 -7.32
CA VAL A 436 -4.50 -12.20 -7.25
C VAL A 436 -3.40 -12.89 -8.06
N PHE A 437 -3.02 -12.34 -9.22
CA PHE A 437 -1.94 -12.89 -10.03
C PHE A 437 -0.60 -12.90 -9.27
N PHE A 438 -0.29 -11.83 -8.54
CA PHE A 438 0.92 -11.76 -7.71
C PHE A 438 0.91 -12.80 -6.58
N TRP A 439 -0.24 -13.06 -5.96
CA TRP A 439 -0.38 -14.14 -4.97
C TRP A 439 -0.16 -15.53 -5.59
N ILE A 440 -0.76 -15.79 -6.76
CA ILE A 440 -0.58 -17.05 -7.49
C ILE A 440 0.89 -17.24 -7.86
N ASN A 441 1.55 -16.20 -8.38
CA ASN A 441 2.98 -16.25 -8.70
C ASN A 441 3.84 -16.57 -7.48
N LEU A 442 3.55 -15.98 -6.32
CA LEU A 442 4.28 -16.27 -5.09
C LEU A 442 4.18 -17.76 -4.71
N ILE A 443 2.98 -18.34 -4.76
CA ILE A 443 2.77 -19.77 -4.50
C ILE A 443 3.52 -20.62 -5.53
N PHE A 444 3.41 -20.25 -6.81
CA PHE A 444 4.10 -20.92 -7.92
C PHE A 444 5.62 -20.96 -7.71
N VAL A 445 6.24 -19.84 -7.34
CA VAL A 445 7.69 -19.75 -7.09
C VAL A 445 8.11 -20.63 -5.90
N ILE A 446 7.34 -20.65 -4.82
CA ILE A 446 7.59 -21.52 -3.66
C ILE A 446 7.61 -23.00 -4.10
N ILE A 447 6.61 -23.42 -4.89
CA ILE A 447 6.52 -24.80 -5.39
C ILE A 447 7.67 -25.12 -6.34
N ILE A 448 8.01 -24.23 -7.27
CA ILE A 448 9.11 -24.47 -8.22
C ILE A 448 10.46 -24.57 -7.51
N LEU A 449 10.70 -23.76 -6.47
CA LEU A 449 11.95 -23.81 -5.72
C LEU A 449 12.18 -25.16 -5.03
N PHE A 450 11.12 -25.90 -4.69
CA PHE A 450 11.26 -27.28 -4.22
C PHE A 450 11.90 -28.19 -5.28
N PHE A 451 11.49 -28.08 -6.55
CA PHE A 451 12.07 -28.85 -7.65
C PHE A 451 13.48 -28.36 -7.99
N ILE A 452 13.69 -27.04 -8.04
CA ILE A 452 15.03 -26.46 -8.30
C ILE A 452 16.03 -26.87 -7.22
N ALA A 453 15.64 -26.91 -5.94
CA ALA A 453 16.53 -27.37 -4.87
C ALA A 453 17.04 -28.81 -5.11
N LYS A 454 16.21 -29.69 -5.69
CA LYS A 454 16.64 -31.05 -6.09
C LYS A 454 17.60 -31.01 -7.28
N ILE A 455 17.35 -30.14 -8.26
CA ILE A 455 18.24 -29.92 -9.41
C ILE A 455 19.61 -29.42 -8.94
N ILE A 456 19.64 -28.42 -8.06
CA ILE A 456 20.89 -27.88 -7.47
C ILE A 456 21.64 -28.98 -6.72
N LYS A 457 20.94 -29.85 -5.98
CA LYS A 457 21.60 -30.98 -5.29
C LYS A 457 22.31 -31.91 -6.29
N LYS A 458 21.64 -32.28 -7.39
CA LYS A 458 22.25 -33.11 -8.45
C LYS A 458 23.42 -32.39 -9.11
N TRP A 459 23.27 -31.10 -9.40
CA TRP A 459 24.32 -30.26 -9.98
C TRP A 459 25.56 -30.17 -9.07
N ARG A 460 25.37 -30.05 -7.75
CA ARG A 460 26.51 -30.02 -6.81
C ARG A 460 27.31 -31.32 -6.79
N ALA A 461 26.74 -32.44 -7.20
CA ALA A 461 27.44 -33.72 -7.30
C ALA A 461 28.29 -33.88 -8.57
N LEU A 462 28.22 -32.92 -9.52
CA LEU A 462 29.08 -32.91 -10.70
C LEU A 462 30.55 -32.59 -10.34
N PRO A 463 31.52 -33.07 -11.13
CA PRO A 463 32.94 -32.77 -10.93
C PRO A 463 33.21 -31.25 -11.07
N GLU A 464 34.20 -30.75 -10.34
CA GLU A 464 34.52 -29.32 -10.32
C GLU A 464 35.28 -28.85 -11.57
N GLU A 465 35.99 -29.76 -12.24
CA GLU A 465 36.72 -29.56 -13.51
C GLU A 465 36.60 -30.77 -14.43
#